data_AF-A0A0P8A0Z1-F1
#
_entry.id   AF-A0A0P8A0Z1-F1
#
_cell.length_a   1.000
_cell.length_b   1.000
_cell.length_c   1.000
_cell.angle_alpha   90.00
_cell.angle_beta   90.00
_cell.angle_gamma   90.00
#
_symmetry.space_group_name_H-M   'P 1'
#
loop_
_entity.id
_entity.type
_entity.pdbx_description
1 polymer ?
#
loop_
_entity_poly.entity_id
_entity_poly.type
_entity_poly.pdbx_seq_one_letter_code
_entity_poly.pdbx_strand_id
1 'polypeptide(L)'
;MRIRTQLIISMVFFSIALLIISASMITTNQQIERLNIQEELAKNIELKANELSYLSNDFLLYHESQQIERWKSQYSSISDDISNLTVDRPDQQALVNSIKTDQQKL
;
A
#
# COMPACT_ATOMS: atom_id res chain seq x y z
N MET A 1 17.55 28.45 43.54
CA MET A 1 16.16 27.94 43.57
C MET A 1 16.13 26.69 44.43
N ARG A 2 15.11 26.48 45.28
CA ARG A 2 15.02 25.28 46.13
C ARG A 2 15.04 24.03 45.26
N ILE A 3 15.82 23.02 45.63
CA ILE A 3 15.98 21.71 44.95
C ILE A 3 14.65 21.13 44.47
N ARG A 4 13.57 21.34 45.24
CA ARG A 4 12.20 20.94 44.90
C ARG A 4 11.71 21.49 43.55
N THR A 5 11.97 22.76 43.24
CA THR A 5 11.55 23.39 41.98
C THR A 5 12.31 22.81 40.79
N GLN A 6 13.60 22.53 40.95
CA GLN A 6 14.43 21.91 39.90
C GLN A 6 14.01 20.48 39.61
N LEU A 7 13.64 19.71 40.65
CA LEU A 7 13.10 18.36 40.49
C LEU A 7 11.76 18.35 39.73
N ILE A 8 10.84 19.27 40.08
CA ILE A 8 9.55 19.37 39.39
C ILE A 8 9.77 19.71 37.91
N ILE A 9 10.63 20.69 37.60
CA ILE A 9 10.93 21.08 36.23
C ILE A 9 11.52 19.90 35.45
N SER A 10 12.50 19.19 36.02
CA SER A 10 13.10 18.01 35.38
C SER A 10 12.07 16.91 35.12
N MET A 11 11.16 16.68 36.07
CA MET A 11 10.11 15.68 35.93
C MET A 11 9.13 16.03 34.81
N VAL A 12 8.72 17.30 34.71
CA VAL A 12 7.87 17.79 33.62
C VAL A 12 8.55 17.61 32.26
N PHE A 13 9.82 18.01 32.13
CA PHE A 13 10.57 17.81 30.88
C PHE A 13 10.67 16.33 30.50
N PHE A 14 10.95 15.47 31.48
CA PHE A 14 11.03 14.04 31.23
C PHE A 14 9.70 13.45 30.78
N SER A 15 8.58 13.84 31.41
CA SER A 15 7.24 13.43 30.99
C SER A 15 6.91 13.90 29.58
N ILE A 16 7.25 15.14 29.22
CA ILE A 16 7.05 15.66 27.86
C ILE A 16 7.88 14.86 26.85
N ALA A 17 9.15 14.60 27.15
CA ALA A 17 10.01 13.80 26.29
C ALA A 17 9.46 12.39 26.06
N LEU A 18 8.97 11.73 27.12
CA LEU A 18 8.31 10.43 27.01
C LEU A 18 7.08 10.48 26.11
N LEU A 19 6.21 11.50 26.27
CA LEU A 19 5.04 11.66 25.43
C LEU A 19 5.40 11.83 23.94
N ILE A 20 6.44 12.61 23.64
CA ILE A 20 6.92 12.79 22.26
C ILE A 20 7.43 11.47 21.68
N ILE A 21 8.23 10.71 22.43
CA ILE A 21 8.75 9.42 21.98
C ILE A 21 7.62 8.42 21.74
N SER A 22 6.68 8.32 22.68
CA SER A 22 5.52 7.43 22.55
C SER A 22 4.67 7.79 21.33
N ALA A 23 4.37 9.08 21.14
CA ALA A 23 3.62 9.54 19.97
C ALA A 23 4.36 9.22 18.67
N SER A 24 5.67 9.48 18.62
CA SER A 24 6.52 9.18 17.45
C SER A 24 6.55 7.69 17.12
N MET A 25 6.68 6.81 18.12
CA MET A 25 6.65 5.36 17.90
C MET A 25 5.30 4.91 17.31
N ILE A 26 4.19 5.43 17.85
CA ILE A 26 2.85 5.10 17.35
C ILE A 26 2.70 5.54 15.89
N THR A 27 3.08 6.78 15.56
CA THR A 27 2.97 7.27 14.18
C THR A 27 3.87 6.50 13.22
N THR A 28 5.09 6.14 13.64
CA THR A 28 6.01 5.37 12.81
C THR A 28 5.49 3.95 12.56
N ASN A 29 4.93 3.29 13.58
CA ASN A 29 4.35 1.95 13.39
C ASN A 29 3.16 1.97 12.44
N GLN A 30 2.28 2.96 12.55
CA GLN A 30 1.17 3.15 11.61
C GLN A 30 1.67 3.40 10.18
N GLN A 31 2.76 4.15 10.02
CA GLN A 31 3.35 4.38 8.70
C GLN A 31 3.96 3.10 8.11
N ILE A 32 4.66 2.30 8.92
CA ILE A 32 5.20 1.00 8.49
C ILE A 32 4.07 0.05 8.05
N GLU A 33 3.00 -0.05 8.83
CA GLU A 33 1.86 -0.89 8.49
C GLU A 33 1.22 -0.49 7.15
N ARG A 34 1.03 0.82 6.93
CA ARG A 34 0.54 1.34 5.65
C ARG A 34 1.48 1.00 4.49
N LEU A 35 2.78 1.22 4.65
CA LEU A 35 3.77 0.92 3.61
C LEU A 35 3.80 -0.57 3.27
N ASN A 36 3.67 -1.45 4.27
CA ASN A 36 3.59 -2.89 4.06
C ASN A 36 2.35 -3.28 3.23
N ILE A 37 1.18 -2.70 3.55
CA ILE A 37 -0.05 -2.94 2.77
C ILE A 37 0.11 -2.45 1.33
N GLN A 38 0.72 -1.28 1.13
CA GLN A 38 0.98 -0.74 -0.21
C GLN A 38 1.94 -1.64 -1.00
N GLU A 39 3.00 -2.13 -0.37
CA GLU A 39 3.96 -3.04 -0.99
C GLU A 39 3.31 -4.38 -1.35
N GLU A 40 2.50 -4.95 -0.46
CA GLU A 40 1.78 -6.20 -0.70
C GLU A 40 0.80 -6.06 -1.88
N LEU A 41 0.02 -4.97 -1.92
CA LEU A 41 -0.87 -4.70 -3.05
C LEU A 41 -0.10 -4.55 -4.36
N ALA A 42 1.01 -3.81 -4.36
CA ALA A 42 1.83 -3.63 -5.56
C ALA A 42 2.39 -4.97 -6.07
N LYS A 43 2.90 -5.82 -5.18
CA LYS A 43 3.40 -7.17 -5.54
C LYS A 43 2.28 -8.07 -6.07
N ASN A 44 1.10 -8.01 -5.45
CA ASN A 44 -0.05 -8.79 -5.90
C ASN A 44 -0.49 -8.34 -7.30
N ILE A 45 -0.54 -7.04 -7.57
CA ILE A 45 -0.84 -6.49 -8.91
C ILE A 45 0.19 -6.98 -9.93
N GLU A 46 1.48 -6.92 -9.62
CA GLU A 46 2.55 -7.40 -10.51
C GLU A 46 2.39 -8.89 -10.83
N LEU A 47 2.25 -9.73 -9.80
CA LEU A 47 2.11 -11.17 -9.96
C LEU A 47 0.89 -11.53 -10.81
N LYS A 48 -0.25 -10.91 -10.51
CA LYS A 48 -1.50 -11.18 -11.23
C LYS A 48 -1.47 -10.64 -12.66
N ALA A 49 -0.80 -9.51 -12.91
CA ALA A 49 -0.60 -8.98 -14.26
C ALA A 49 0.26 -9.92 -15.11
N ASN A 50 1.31 -10.51 -14.53
CA ASN A 50 2.10 -11.54 -15.18
C ASN A 50 1.24 -12.78 -15.50
N GLU A 51 0.36 -13.19 -14.58
CA GLU A 51 -0.60 -14.28 -14.83
C GLU A 51 -1.57 -13.98 -15.98
N LEU A 52 -2.07 -12.75 -16.11
CA LEU A 52 -2.88 -12.35 -17.27
C LEU A 52 -2.12 -12.51 -18.59
N SER A 53 -0.82 -12.20 -18.61
CA SER A 53 0.03 -12.40 -19.78
C SER A 53 0.09 -13.89 -20.17
N TYR A 54 0.28 -14.77 -19.18
CA TYR A 54 0.26 -16.22 -19.39
C TYR A 54 -1.10 -16.72 -19.90
N LEU A 55 -2.20 -16.33 -19.26
CA LEU A 55 -3.56 -16.73 -19.67
C LEU A 55 -3.89 -16.25 -21.09
N SER A 56 -3.43 -15.05 -21.45
CA SER A 56 -3.61 -14.50 -22.80
C SER A 56 -2.85 -15.33 -23.84
N ASN A 57 -1.61 -15.70 -23.53
CA ASN A 57 -0.80 -16.53 -24.41
C ASN A 57 -1.37 -17.95 -24.55
N ASP A 58 -1.81 -18.57 -23.45
CA ASP A 58 -2.44 -19.89 -23.48
C ASP A 58 -3.75 -19.87 -24.29
N PHE A 59 -4.56 -18.82 -24.16
CA PHE A 59 -5.75 -18.68 -24.99
C PHE A 59 -5.41 -18.57 -26.48
N LEU A 60 -4.39 -17.79 -26.85
CA LEU A 60 -3.95 -17.67 -28.25
C LEU A 60 -3.42 -18.99 -28.83
N LEU A 61 -2.84 -19.85 -28.00
CA LEU A 61 -2.32 -21.15 -28.44
C LEU A 61 -3.42 -22.22 -28.52
N TYR A 62 -4.23 -22.35 -27.46
CA TYR A 62 -5.13 -23.48 -27.27
C TYR A 62 -6.61 -23.16 -27.54
N HIS A 63 -6.99 -21.88 -27.59
CA HIS A 63 -8.35 -21.39 -27.88
C HIS A 63 -9.44 -21.94 -26.94
N GLU A 64 -9.06 -22.37 -25.73
CA GLU A 64 -9.99 -22.94 -24.77
C GLU A 64 -10.82 -21.85 -24.07
N SER A 65 -12.14 -22.03 -24.04
CA SER A 65 -13.07 -21.08 -23.41
C SER A 65 -12.84 -20.92 -21.90
N GLN A 66 -12.29 -21.93 -21.23
CA GLN A 66 -11.93 -21.85 -19.82
C GLN A 66 -10.88 -20.76 -19.54
N GLN A 67 -9.96 -20.50 -20.49
CA GLN A 67 -8.93 -19.49 -20.31
C GLN A 67 -9.50 -18.07 -20.33
N ILE A 68 -10.56 -17.83 -21.11
CA ILE A 68 -11.28 -16.55 -21.09
C ILE A 68 -11.92 -16.30 -19.72
N GLU A 69 -12.57 -17.31 -19.14
CA GLU A 69 -13.22 -17.15 -17.83
C GLU A 69 -12.19 -16.94 -16.71
N ARG A 70 -11.06 -17.65 -16.75
CA ARG A 70 -9.94 -17.40 -15.83
C ARG A 70 -9.36 -15.99 -16.01
N TRP A 71 -9.18 -15.56 -17.25
CA TRP A 71 -8.67 -14.23 -17.57
C TRP A 71 -9.61 -13.14 -17.02
N LYS A 72 -10.92 -13.24 -17.22
CA LYS A 72 -11.91 -12.28 -16.69
C LYS A 72 -11.89 -12.22 -15.17
N SER A 73 -11.88 -13.39 -14.51
CA SER A 73 -11.80 -13.46 -13.05
C SER A 73 -10.53 -12.80 -12.52
N GLN A 74 -9.39 -13.08 -13.16
CA GLN A 74 -8.10 -12.53 -12.78
C GLN A 74 -8.06 -11.02 -13.01
N TYR A 75 -8.57 -10.55 -14.14
CA TYR A 75 -8.67 -9.13 -14.47
C TYR A 75 -9.54 -8.39 -13.44
N SER A 76 -10.69 -8.95 -13.04
CA SER A 76 -11.52 -8.38 -11.98
C SER A 76 -10.76 -8.26 -10.66
N SER A 77 -10.01 -9.30 -10.28
CA SER A 77 -9.23 -9.27 -9.04
C SER A 77 -8.12 -8.21 -9.07
N ILE A 78 -7.43 -8.04 -10.20
CA ILE A 78 -6.43 -6.99 -10.38
C ILE A 78 -7.08 -5.60 -10.34
N SER A 79 -8.24 -5.47 -11.00
CA SER A 79 -9.03 -4.24 -11.02
C SER A 79 -9.37 -3.76 -9.61
N ASP A 80 -9.75 -4.69 -8.73
CA ASP A 80 -10.03 -4.41 -7.32
C ASP A 80 -8.76 -3.99 -6.56
N ASP A 81 -7.64 -4.70 -6.74
CA ASP A 81 -6.35 -4.35 -6.12
C ASP A 81 -5.86 -2.96 -6.55
N ILE A 82 -5.93 -2.66 -7.85
CA ILE A 82 -5.56 -1.35 -8.40
C ILE A 82 -6.44 -0.25 -7.80
N SER A 83 -7.75 -0.48 -7.68
CA SER A 83 -8.68 0.51 -7.11
C SER A 83 -8.32 0.87 -5.67
N ASN A 84 -7.89 -0.13 -4.89
CA ASN A 84 -7.50 -0.02 -3.49
C ASN A 84 -6.06 0.45 -3.28
N LEU A 85 -5.22 0.45 -4.31
CA LEU A 85 -3.86 0.96 -4.23
C LEU A 85 -3.87 2.46 -3.92
N THR A 86 -3.26 2.81 -2.80
CA THR A 86 -3.01 4.19 -2.34
C THR A 86 -1.51 4.37 -2.14
N VAL A 87 -1.01 5.58 -2.34
CA VAL A 87 0.42 5.87 -2.22
C VAL A 87 0.60 7.24 -1.57
N ASP A 88 1.60 7.37 -0.71
CA ASP A 88 1.80 8.61 0.06
C ASP A 88 2.63 9.65 -0.73
N ARG A 89 3.44 9.19 -1.69
CA ARG A 89 4.36 10.07 -2.41
C ARG A 89 3.73 10.62 -3.69
N PRO A 90 3.86 11.93 -3.97
CA PRO A 90 3.28 12.54 -5.18
C PRO A 90 3.77 11.94 -6.50
N ASP A 91 5.03 11.50 -6.56
CA ASP A 91 5.62 10.85 -7.73
C ASP A 91 4.96 9.50 -8.03
N GLN A 92 4.65 8.73 -6.99
CA GLN A 92 3.91 7.48 -7.11
C GLN A 92 2.43 7.72 -7.44
N GLN A 93 1.84 8.79 -6.89
CA GLN A 93 0.42 9.11 -7.10
C GLN A 93 0.11 9.36 -8.58
N ALA A 94 1.02 10.03 -9.31
CA ALA A 94 0.86 10.23 -10.75
C ALA A 94 0.80 8.90 -11.51
N LEU A 95 1.66 7.93 -11.16
CA LEU A 95 1.68 6.60 -11.78
C LEU A 95 0.39 5.82 -11.48
N VAL A 96 -0.03 5.77 -10.21
CA VAL A 96 -1.26 5.08 -9.79
C VAL A 96 -2.49 5.67 -10.48
N ASN A 97 -2.55 7.00 -10.61
CA ASN A 97 -3.63 7.68 -11.31
C ASN A 97 -3.67 7.31 -12.80
N SER A 98 -2.52 7.22 -13.46
CA SER A 98 -2.44 6.78 -14.86
C SER A 98 -2.96 5.36 -15.02
N ILE A 99 -2.53 4.43 -14.15
CA ILE A 99 -3.00 3.04 -14.17
C ILE A 99 -4.52 2.95 -13.97
N LYS A 100 -5.06 3.65 -12.97
CA LYS A 100 -6.52 3.71 -12.72
C LYS A 100 -7.28 4.31 -13.90
N THR A 101 -6.72 5.32 -14.55
CA THR A 101 -7.34 5.96 -15.72
C THR A 101 -7.37 5.02 -16.92
N ASP A 102 -6.31 4.25 -17.13
CA ASP A 102 -6.24 3.32 -18.27
C ASP A 102 -7.13 2.09 -18.05
N GLN A 103 -7.28 1.63 -16.81
CA GLN A 103 -8.25 0.60 -16.43
C GLN A 103 -9.70 1.00 -16.75
N GLN A 104 -10.09 2.26 -16.52
CA GLN A 104 -11.45 2.73 -16.78
C GLN A 104 -11.82 2.81 -18.27
N LYS A 105 -10.83 2.73 -19.17
CA LYS A 105 -11.04 2.79 -20.63
C LYS A 105 -11.23 1.40 -21.27
N LEU A 106 -10.94 0.33 -20.53
CA LEU A 106 -11.03 -1.07 -20.97
C LEU A 106 -12.39 -1.66 -20.63
#